data_AF-A0AAW8DSI6-F1
#
_entry.id   AF-A0AAW8DSI6-F1
#
_cell.length_a   1.000
_cell.length_b   1.000
_cell.length_c   1.000
_cell.angle_alpha   90.00
_cell.angle_beta   90.00
_cell.angle_gamma   90.00
#
_symmetry.space_group_name_H-M   'P 1'
#
loop_
_entity.id
_entity.type
_entity.pdbx_description
1 polymer ?
#
loop_
_entity_poly.entity_id
_entity_poly.type
_entity_poly.pdbx_seq_one_letter_code
_entity_poly.pdbx_strand_id
1 'polypeptide(L)'
;MTQAIVIVVFLGLLYLAVRIAWFVVRTAFRIVVRGSGTAIGHMEKANADLAVRAAQAQADAGKVVPNRRRWALALGDILLLRNGLRCDSDTLALDVPAEQRQRLAKQVLREMNMAADLPERDIATQMQAALVGWVGGLGRTHANFYEQLAAEGQVRDALAFDCARTAFLVRCIALLGWVPESQAWLVLFLNAQRAQDSFESWEDFGHAYARARLHWLRISSQDGPASSRATLEVQEHLQNTQGNWLTLPWKRYRIFDPQPVTLAPAASA
;
A
#
# COMPACT_ATOMS: atom_id res chain seq x y z
N MET A 1 11.25 22.21 -78.63
CA MET A 1 10.16 22.61 -77.70
C MET A 1 9.68 21.48 -76.78
N THR A 2 9.90 20.21 -77.12
CA THR A 2 9.40 19.04 -76.37
C THR A 2 10.08 18.78 -75.02
N GLN A 3 11.41 19.00 -74.88
CA GLN A 3 12.10 18.75 -73.60
C GLN A 3 11.79 19.76 -72.50
N ALA A 4 11.57 21.04 -72.84
CA ALA A 4 11.25 22.08 -71.86
C ALA A 4 9.88 21.85 -71.20
N ILE A 5 8.91 21.35 -71.95
CA ILE A 5 7.56 21.04 -71.44
C ILE A 5 7.61 19.86 -70.45
N VAL A 6 8.41 18.82 -70.76
CA VAL A 6 8.56 17.64 -69.88
C VAL A 6 9.19 18.03 -68.53
N ILE A 7 10.20 18.91 -68.53
CA ILE A 7 10.85 19.38 -67.30
C ILE A 7 9.87 20.20 -66.44
N VAL A 8 9.08 21.08 -67.05
CA VAL A 8 8.09 21.89 -66.32
C VAL A 8 6.98 21.03 -65.73
N VAL A 9 6.50 20.02 -66.46
CA VAL A 9 5.50 19.06 -65.94
C VAL A 9 6.09 18.23 -64.79
N PHE A 10 7.34 17.76 -64.92
CA PHE A 10 8.00 17.00 -63.86
C PHE A 10 8.22 17.83 -62.59
N LEU A 11 8.66 19.09 -62.72
CA LEU A 11 8.80 20.00 -61.59
C LEU A 11 7.44 20.33 -60.94
N GLY A 12 6.38 20.46 -61.74
CA GLY A 12 5.01 20.64 -61.24
C GLY A 12 4.51 19.45 -60.42
N LEU A 13 4.75 18.23 -60.90
CA LEU A 13 4.39 17.00 -60.18
C LEU A 13 5.22 16.82 -58.91
N LEU A 14 6.52 17.14 -58.96
CA LEU A 14 7.40 17.08 -57.79
C LEU A 14 6.97 18.08 -56.71
N TYR A 15 6.65 19.32 -57.10
CA TYR A 15 6.13 20.34 -56.19
C TYR A 15 4.80 19.91 -55.56
N LEU A 16 3.89 19.31 -56.35
CA LEU A 16 2.63 18.79 -55.84
C LEU A 16 2.86 17.64 -54.84
N ALA A 17 3.78 16.72 -55.12
CA ALA A 17 4.12 15.62 -54.22
C ALA A 17 4.69 16.12 -52.88
N VAL A 18 5.59 17.11 -52.91
CA VAL A 18 6.14 17.74 -51.70
C VAL A 18 5.06 18.46 -50.91
N ARG A 19 4.14 19.17 -51.57
CA ARG A 19 2.99 19.84 -50.93
C ARG A 19 2.05 18.85 -50.25
N ILE A 20 1.76 17.71 -50.90
CA ILE A 20 0.92 16.65 -50.34
C ILE A 20 1.62 16.01 -49.14
N ALA A 21 2.90 15.65 -49.26
CA ALA A 21 3.67 15.08 -48.17
C ALA A 21 3.72 16.01 -46.95
N TRP A 22 3.97 17.30 -47.17
CA TRP A 22 3.94 18.31 -46.11
C TRP A 22 2.56 18.46 -45.47
N PHE A 23 1.49 18.43 -46.28
CA PHE A 23 0.13 18.49 -45.77
C PHE A 23 -0.22 17.27 -44.91
N VAL A 24 0.18 16.07 -45.33
CA VAL A 24 -0.01 14.82 -44.56
C VAL A 24 0.75 14.88 -43.24
N VAL A 25 2.03 15.24 -43.26
CA VAL A 25 2.86 15.37 -42.04
C VAL A 25 2.29 16.43 -41.09
N ARG A 26 1.90 17.59 -41.61
CA ARG A 26 1.31 18.68 -40.79
C ARG A 26 -0.05 18.30 -40.20
N THR A 27 -0.81 17.45 -40.87
CA THR A 27 -2.12 17.00 -40.40
C THR A 27 -1.97 15.89 -39.36
N ALA A 28 -1.08 14.92 -39.59
CA ALA A 28 -0.71 13.90 -38.62
C ALA A 28 -0.14 14.51 -37.33
N PHE A 29 0.78 15.47 -37.44
CA PHE A 29 1.33 16.20 -36.29
C PHE A 29 0.25 16.96 -35.51
N ARG A 30 -0.71 17.61 -36.19
CA ARG A 30 -1.84 18.28 -35.51
C ARG A 30 -2.78 17.32 -34.81
N ILE A 31 -3.01 16.12 -35.35
CA ILE A 31 -3.84 15.09 -34.70
C ILE A 31 -3.14 14.56 -33.45
N VAL A 32 -1.83 14.29 -33.52
CA VAL A 32 -1.03 13.83 -32.36
C VAL A 32 -0.94 14.90 -31.28
N VAL A 33 -0.70 16.16 -31.64
CA VAL A 33 -0.63 17.29 -30.69
C VAL A 33 -2.00 17.59 -30.06
N ARG A 34 -3.09 17.52 -30.83
CA ARG A 34 -4.45 17.67 -30.24
C ARG A 34 -4.81 16.50 -29.32
N GLY A 35 -4.51 15.27 -29.72
CA GLY A 35 -4.81 14.07 -28.92
C GLY A 35 -4.00 14.02 -27.62
N SER A 36 -2.74 14.48 -27.65
CA SER A 36 -1.92 14.63 -26.44
C SER A 36 -2.40 15.79 -25.56
N GLY A 37 -2.76 16.94 -26.13
CA GLY A 37 -3.30 18.08 -25.37
C GLY A 37 -4.61 17.76 -24.65
N THR A 38 -5.53 17.01 -25.27
CA THR A 38 -6.76 16.56 -24.61
C THR A 38 -6.48 15.51 -23.54
N ALA A 39 -5.57 14.56 -23.79
CA ALA A 39 -5.17 13.57 -22.78
C ALA A 39 -4.51 14.22 -21.56
N ILE A 40 -3.62 15.19 -21.76
CA ILE A 40 -2.99 15.96 -20.68
C ILE A 40 -4.04 16.74 -19.89
N GLY A 41 -4.96 17.45 -20.57
CA GLY A 41 -6.04 18.19 -19.89
C GLY A 41 -7.01 17.30 -19.11
N HIS A 42 -7.35 16.11 -19.64
CA HIS A 42 -8.16 15.13 -18.91
C HIS A 42 -7.45 14.59 -17.67
N MET A 43 -6.14 14.33 -17.77
CA MET A 43 -5.32 13.86 -16.67
C MET A 43 -5.14 14.93 -15.59
N GLU A 44 -4.92 16.20 -15.99
CA GLU A 44 -4.82 17.34 -15.07
C GLU A 44 -6.12 17.57 -14.31
N LYS A 45 -7.27 17.50 -15.01
CA LYS A 45 -8.58 17.58 -14.37
C LYS A 45 -8.84 16.41 -13.42
N ALA A 46 -8.51 15.18 -13.83
CA ALA A 46 -8.66 14.00 -12.98
C ALA A 46 -7.80 14.10 -11.70
N ASN A 47 -6.58 14.62 -11.81
CA ASN A 47 -5.71 14.88 -10.67
C ASN A 47 -6.26 15.97 -9.75
N ALA A 48 -6.80 17.06 -10.31
CA ALA A 48 -7.44 18.12 -9.53
C ALA A 48 -8.69 17.60 -8.78
N ASP A 49 -9.54 16.82 -9.45
CA ASP A 49 -10.72 16.19 -8.84
C ASP A 49 -10.32 15.21 -7.73
N LEU A 50 -9.23 14.44 -7.92
CA LEU A 50 -8.68 13.55 -6.91
C LEU A 50 -8.17 14.34 -5.69
N ALA A 51 -7.45 15.45 -5.91
CA ALA A 51 -6.95 16.31 -4.86
C ALA A 51 -8.07 16.96 -4.05
N VAL A 52 -9.14 17.42 -4.71
CA VAL A 52 -10.34 17.96 -4.05
C VAL A 52 -11.01 16.89 -3.20
N ARG A 53 -11.20 15.68 -3.74
CA ARG A 53 -11.77 14.55 -2.98
C ARG A 53 -10.88 14.15 -1.81
N ALA A 54 -9.56 14.20 -2.00
CA ALA A 54 -8.60 13.87 -0.95
C ALA A 54 -8.67 14.89 0.20
N ALA A 55 -8.70 16.18 -0.13
CA ALA A 55 -8.88 17.27 0.83
C ALA A 55 -10.22 17.17 1.57
N GLN A 56 -11.30 16.82 0.86
CA GLN A 56 -12.62 16.62 1.47
C GLN A 56 -12.62 15.43 2.43
N ALA A 57 -12.08 14.28 2.04
CA ALA A 57 -11.98 13.11 2.91
C ALA A 57 -11.12 13.39 4.15
N GLN A 58 -10.05 14.18 4.01
CA GLN A 58 -9.23 14.62 5.14
C GLN A 58 -9.96 15.61 6.06
N ALA A 59 -10.78 16.50 5.51
CA ALA A 59 -11.65 17.38 6.29
C ALA A 59 -12.74 16.59 7.04
N ASP A 60 -13.32 15.57 6.39
CA ASP A 60 -14.35 14.71 6.97
C ASP A 60 -13.78 13.69 7.96
N ALA A 61 -12.49 13.32 7.86
CA ALA A 61 -11.78 12.54 8.88
C ALA A 61 -11.83 13.20 10.27
N GLY A 62 -11.95 14.54 10.32
CA GLY A 62 -12.18 15.30 11.55
C GLY A 62 -13.53 15.05 12.23
N LYS A 63 -14.49 14.42 11.55
CA LYS A 63 -15.85 14.11 12.04
C LYS A 63 -16.02 12.62 12.40
N VAL A 64 -15.02 11.78 12.11
CA VAL A 64 -15.10 10.32 12.31
C VAL A 64 -14.96 10.00 13.81
N VAL A 65 -15.88 9.17 14.32
CA VAL A 65 -15.79 8.61 15.67
C VAL A 65 -14.51 7.76 15.76
N PRO A 66 -13.65 7.99 16.77
CA PRO A 66 -12.41 7.24 16.94
C PRO A 66 -12.61 5.71 16.88
N ASN A 67 -12.01 5.03 15.88
CA ASN A 67 -12.04 3.57 15.76
C ASN A 67 -10.61 3.02 15.86
N ARG A 68 -10.19 2.71 17.09
CA ARG A 68 -8.84 2.22 17.39
C ARG A 68 -8.51 0.89 16.70
N ARG A 69 -9.51 0.02 16.48
CA ARG A 69 -9.34 -1.27 15.82
C ARG A 69 -9.01 -1.06 14.35
N ARG A 70 -9.83 -0.27 13.65
CA ARG A 70 -9.59 0.10 12.25
C ARG A 70 -8.25 0.82 12.08
N TRP A 71 -7.91 1.73 13.01
CA TRP A 71 -6.62 2.42 13.00
C TRP A 71 -5.45 1.44 13.13
N ALA A 72 -5.49 0.53 14.10
CA ALA A 72 -4.42 -0.45 14.31
C ALA A 72 -4.24 -1.38 13.10
N LEU A 73 -5.35 -1.78 12.45
CA LEU A 73 -5.33 -2.59 11.24
C LEU A 73 -4.77 -1.84 10.02
N ALA A 74 -5.01 -0.53 9.93
CA ALA A 74 -4.59 0.29 8.81
C ALA A 74 -3.06 0.31 8.59
N LEU A 75 -2.25 0.05 9.63
CA LEU A 75 -0.80 -0.10 9.50
C LEU A 75 -0.41 -1.22 8.51
N GLY A 76 -1.23 -2.25 8.37
CA GLY A 76 -0.98 -3.41 7.49
C GLY A 76 -1.60 -3.29 6.09
N ASP A 77 -2.28 -2.19 5.77
CA ASP A 77 -3.12 -2.07 4.57
C ASP A 77 -2.36 -2.32 3.27
N ILE A 78 -1.15 -1.79 3.13
CA ILE A 78 -0.32 -1.99 1.93
C ILE A 78 -0.05 -3.49 1.71
N LEU A 79 0.20 -4.24 2.77
CA LEU A 79 0.43 -5.68 2.67
C LEU A 79 -0.87 -6.44 2.42
N LEU A 80 -1.99 -6.03 3.02
CA LEU A 80 -3.32 -6.61 2.74
C LEU A 80 -3.68 -6.47 1.26
N LEU A 81 -3.58 -5.25 0.72
CA LEU A 81 -3.86 -4.95 -0.69
C LEU A 81 -2.96 -5.75 -1.62
N ARG A 82 -1.66 -5.85 -1.32
CA ARG A 82 -0.72 -6.68 -2.09
C ARG A 82 -1.12 -8.16 -2.13
N ASN A 83 -1.83 -8.64 -1.11
CA ASN A 83 -2.34 -10.01 -1.03
C ASN A 83 -3.79 -10.16 -1.52
N GLY A 84 -4.36 -9.12 -2.12
CA GLY A 84 -5.75 -9.11 -2.60
C GLY A 84 -6.76 -9.24 -1.46
N LEU A 85 -6.44 -8.72 -0.28
CA LEU A 85 -7.30 -8.72 0.90
C LEU A 85 -7.90 -7.33 1.13
N ARG A 86 -9.11 -7.32 1.69
CA ARG A 86 -9.84 -6.09 2.04
C ARG A 86 -9.24 -5.40 3.25
N CYS A 87 -9.29 -4.06 3.25
CA CYS A 87 -8.80 -3.20 4.34
C CYS A 87 -9.92 -2.41 5.04
N ASP A 88 -11.17 -2.53 4.60
CA ASP A 88 -12.31 -1.71 5.03
C ASP A 88 -13.06 -2.27 6.26
N SER A 89 -12.34 -2.87 7.22
CA SER A 89 -12.93 -3.52 8.38
C SER A 89 -12.19 -3.20 9.68
N ASP A 90 -12.92 -3.21 10.80
CA ASP A 90 -12.42 -3.10 12.17
C ASP A 90 -12.41 -4.45 12.92
N THR A 91 -12.58 -5.56 12.20
CA THR A 91 -12.52 -6.93 12.72
C THR A 91 -11.32 -7.69 12.14
N LEU A 92 -10.86 -8.70 12.89
CA LEU A 92 -9.79 -9.61 12.42
C LEU A 92 -10.31 -10.59 11.36
N ALA A 93 -11.59 -10.95 11.45
CA ALA A 93 -12.27 -11.78 10.48
C ALA A 93 -12.30 -11.10 9.09
N LEU A 94 -12.01 -11.90 8.08
CA LEU A 94 -12.14 -11.55 6.67
C LEU A 94 -12.85 -12.72 6.00
N ASP A 95 -13.86 -12.42 5.19
CA ASP A 95 -14.45 -13.42 4.31
C ASP A 95 -13.47 -13.69 3.15
N VAL A 96 -12.87 -14.87 3.17
CA VAL A 96 -11.81 -15.27 2.23
C VAL A 96 -12.11 -16.67 1.70
N PRO A 97 -12.17 -16.87 0.37
CA PRO A 97 -12.38 -18.18 -0.22
C PRO A 97 -11.36 -19.22 0.29
N ALA A 98 -11.79 -20.48 0.43
CA ALA A 98 -10.97 -21.55 1.01
C ALA A 98 -9.59 -21.70 0.33
N GLU A 99 -9.54 -21.56 -1.01
CA GLU A 99 -8.28 -21.62 -1.76
C GLU A 99 -7.34 -20.46 -1.39
N GLN A 100 -7.86 -19.24 -1.32
CA GLN A 100 -7.07 -18.06 -0.91
C GLN A 100 -6.64 -18.17 0.55
N ARG A 101 -7.50 -18.69 1.44
CA ARG A 101 -7.16 -19.00 2.83
C ARG A 101 -6.00 -20.00 2.91
N GLN A 102 -5.99 -21.05 2.09
CA GLN A 102 -4.91 -22.03 2.05
C GLN A 102 -3.60 -21.44 1.50
N ARG A 103 -3.66 -20.61 0.45
CA ARG A 103 -2.48 -19.88 -0.07
C ARG A 103 -1.90 -18.93 0.98
N LEU A 104 -2.77 -18.22 1.69
CA LEU A 104 -2.39 -17.34 2.78
C LEU A 104 -1.72 -18.10 3.92
N ALA A 105 -2.26 -19.26 4.33
CA ALA A 105 -1.66 -20.10 5.36
C ALA A 105 -0.21 -20.50 5.01
N LYS A 106 0.02 -20.99 3.78
CA LYS A 106 1.37 -21.35 3.31
C LYS A 106 2.32 -20.15 3.31
N GLN A 107 1.83 -18.98 2.91
CA GLN A 107 2.61 -17.76 2.93
C GLN A 107 2.97 -17.33 4.35
N VAL A 108 2.01 -17.33 5.28
CA VAL A 108 2.25 -16.93 6.67
C VAL A 108 3.26 -17.88 7.32
N LEU A 109 3.16 -19.19 7.11
CA LEU A 109 4.17 -20.15 7.62
C LEU A 109 5.57 -19.82 7.10
N ARG A 110 5.71 -19.53 5.80
CA ARG A 110 6.99 -19.10 5.21
C ARG A 110 7.52 -17.81 5.82
N GLU A 111 6.66 -16.80 5.97
CA GLU A 111 7.03 -15.52 6.60
C GLU A 111 7.42 -15.71 8.06
N MET A 112 6.77 -16.61 8.79
CA MET A 112 7.05 -16.94 10.19
C MET A 112 8.24 -17.89 10.37
N ASN A 113 8.93 -18.26 9.29
CA ASN A 113 10.01 -19.24 9.26
C ASN A 113 9.64 -20.64 9.80
N MET A 114 8.40 -21.05 9.62
CA MET A 114 7.90 -22.35 10.06
C MET A 114 7.88 -23.36 8.91
N ALA A 115 8.04 -24.64 9.23
CA ALA A 115 7.95 -25.72 8.26
C ALA A 115 6.52 -25.84 7.71
N ALA A 116 6.39 -26.16 6.42
CA ALA A 116 5.10 -26.20 5.73
C ALA A 116 4.25 -27.42 6.10
N ASP A 117 4.89 -28.47 6.62
CA ASP A 117 4.31 -29.76 7.04
C ASP A 117 4.10 -29.85 8.55
N LEU A 118 4.26 -28.74 9.28
CA LEU A 118 4.06 -28.70 10.72
C LEU A 118 2.60 -29.04 11.08
N PRO A 119 2.34 -29.93 12.07
CA PRO A 119 0.97 -30.22 12.50
C PRO A 119 0.25 -28.97 13.02
N GLU A 120 -1.05 -28.86 12.76
CA GLU A 120 -1.84 -27.66 13.09
C GLU A 120 -1.77 -27.25 14.57
N ARG A 121 -1.77 -28.22 15.49
CA ARG A 121 -1.62 -27.97 16.94
C ARG A 121 -0.28 -27.29 17.28
N ASP A 122 0.77 -27.65 16.55
CA ASP A 122 2.12 -27.14 16.78
C ASP A 122 2.28 -25.77 16.13
N ILE A 123 1.61 -25.52 15.00
CA ILE A 123 1.48 -24.18 14.39
C ILE A 123 0.84 -23.22 15.41
N ALA A 124 -0.32 -23.56 15.97
CA ALA A 124 -1.01 -22.68 16.91
C ALA A 124 -0.14 -22.37 18.14
N THR A 125 0.52 -23.37 18.71
CA THR A 125 1.40 -23.21 19.87
C THR A 125 2.58 -22.28 19.56
N GLN A 126 3.24 -22.48 18.42
CA GLN A 126 4.39 -21.64 18.03
C GLN A 126 3.96 -20.21 17.65
N MET A 127 2.79 -20.02 17.03
CA MET A 127 2.27 -18.69 16.72
C MET A 127 1.95 -17.91 18.00
N GLN A 128 1.30 -18.54 18.98
CA GLN A 128 1.04 -17.91 20.27
C GLN A 128 2.33 -17.52 20.98
N ALA A 129 3.37 -18.37 20.95
CA ALA A 129 4.68 -18.04 21.49
C ALA A 129 5.35 -16.86 20.74
N ALA A 130 5.27 -16.84 19.41
CA ALA A 130 5.78 -15.73 18.60
C ALA A 130 5.09 -14.40 18.94
N LEU A 131 3.79 -14.42 19.20
CA LEU A 131 3.03 -13.24 19.62
C LEU A 131 3.42 -12.73 21.01
N VAL A 132 4.05 -13.55 21.87
CA VAL A 132 4.62 -13.06 23.15
C VAL A 132 5.92 -12.29 22.90
N GLY A 133 6.75 -12.75 21.98
CA GLY A 133 8.05 -12.14 21.61
C GLY A 133 7.98 -11.04 20.54
N TRP A 134 6.78 -10.63 20.12
CA TRP A 134 6.55 -9.80 18.93
C TRP A 134 7.31 -8.46 18.89
N VAL A 135 7.70 -7.90 20.04
CA VAL A 135 8.39 -6.60 20.13
C VAL A 135 9.71 -6.61 19.36
N GLY A 136 10.38 -7.76 19.28
CA GLY A 136 11.59 -7.96 18.47
C GLY A 136 11.33 -8.10 16.96
N GLY A 137 10.07 -7.99 16.55
CA GLY A 137 9.58 -8.25 15.20
C GLY A 137 9.03 -9.67 15.04
N LEU A 138 8.16 -9.84 14.04
CA LEU A 138 7.53 -11.13 13.73
C LEU A 138 8.15 -11.80 12.50
N GLY A 139 8.39 -13.10 12.65
CA GLY A 139 8.82 -13.98 11.57
C GLY A 139 10.27 -13.78 11.12
N ARG A 140 10.52 -14.03 9.84
CA ARG A 140 11.83 -13.84 9.22
C ARG A 140 12.18 -12.36 9.24
N THR A 141 13.21 -12.02 10.00
CA THR A 141 13.93 -10.75 9.94
C THR A 141 15.35 -11.06 9.50
N HIS A 142 15.89 -10.34 8.53
CA HIS A 142 17.30 -10.49 8.16
C HIS A 142 18.19 -10.20 9.35
N ALA A 143 19.27 -10.97 9.50
CA ALA A 143 20.24 -10.71 10.54
C ALA A 143 20.75 -9.27 10.42
N ASN A 144 20.79 -8.57 11.55
CA ASN A 144 21.26 -7.20 11.65
C ASN A 144 20.41 -6.17 10.87
N PHE A 145 19.14 -6.44 10.54
CA PHE A 145 18.32 -5.52 9.74
C PHE A 145 18.19 -4.14 10.39
N TYR A 146 17.93 -4.11 11.70
CA TYR A 146 17.84 -2.87 12.47
C TYR A 146 19.19 -2.16 12.55
N GLU A 147 20.28 -2.91 12.77
CA GLU A 147 21.64 -2.41 12.90
C GLU A 147 22.16 -1.82 11.59
N GLN A 148 21.84 -2.44 10.45
CA GLN A 148 22.19 -1.92 9.13
C GLN A 148 21.49 -0.59 8.85
N LEU A 149 20.17 -0.51 9.10
CA LEU A 149 19.46 0.76 8.95
C LEU A 149 19.89 1.79 10.00
N ALA A 150 20.25 1.37 11.21
CA ALA A 150 20.81 2.26 12.23
C ALA A 150 22.15 2.86 11.81
N ALA A 151 23.01 2.09 11.13
CA ALA A 151 24.28 2.59 10.59
C ALA A 151 24.08 3.71 9.54
N GLU A 152 22.93 3.75 8.88
CA GLU A 152 22.54 4.81 7.93
C GLU A 152 21.70 5.93 8.58
N GLY A 153 21.48 5.89 9.90
CA GLY A 153 20.59 6.84 10.60
C GLY A 153 19.09 6.61 10.32
N GLN A 154 18.73 5.44 9.80
CA GLN A 154 17.39 5.07 9.31
C GLN A 154 16.71 4.00 10.17
N VAL A 155 17.11 3.83 11.44
CA VAL A 155 16.51 2.82 12.36
C VAL A 155 14.98 2.94 12.45
N ARG A 156 14.46 4.16 12.34
CA ARG A 156 13.03 4.45 12.31
C ARG A 156 12.32 3.86 11.09
N ASP A 157 12.99 3.77 9.95
CA ASP A 157 12.43 3.13 8.76
C ASP A 157 12.25 1.63 9.00
N ALA A 158 13.20 0.98 9.69
CA ALA A 158 13.09 -0.41 10.10
C ALA A 158 11.84 -0.64 10.96
N LEU A 159 11.56 0.29 11.87
CA LEU A 159 10.38 0.25 12.73
C LEU A 159 9.07 0.40 11.93
N ALA A 160 9.01 1.27 10.92
CA ALA A 160 7.83 1.39 10.05
C ALA A 160 7.54 0.06 9.33
N PHE A 161 8.61 -0.56 8.81
CA PHE A 161 8.54 -1.85 8.14
C PHE A 161 8.04 -2.97 9.07
N ASP A 162 8.57 -3.04 10.28
CA ASP A 162 8.16 -4.01 11.29
C ASP A 162 6.73 -3.78 11.77
N CYS A 163 6.31 -2.52 11.98
CA CYS A 163 4.95 -2.18 12.34
C CYS A 163 3.94 -2.64 11.29
N ALA A 164 4.22 -2.39 10.00
CA ALA A 164 3.36 -2.81 8.89
C ALA A 164 3.28 -4.34 8.78
N ARG A 165 4.41 -5.03 8.88
CA ARG A 165 4.46 -6.50 8.85
C ARG A 165 3.76 -7.12 10.05
N THR A 166 3.94 -6.57 11.25
CA THR A 166 3.29 -7.03 12.47
C THR A 166 1.77 -6.93 12.33
N ALA A 167 1.25 -5.77 11.90
CA ALA A 167 -0.19 -5.60 11.70
C ALA A 167 -0.77 -6.59 10.68
N PHE A 168 -0.08 -6.79 9.56
CA PHE A 168 -0.46 -7.76 8.54
C PHE A 168 -0.44 -9.20 9.06
N LEU A 169 0.70 -9.65 9.60
CA LEU A 169 0.90 -11.03 10.05
C LEU A 169 -0.06 -11.39 11.19
N VAL A 170 -0.21 -10.51 12.18
CA VAL A 170 -1.12 -10.76 13.31
C VAL A 170 -2.56 -10.89 12.83
N ARG A 171 -3.00 -10.04 11.90
CA ARG A 171 -4.34 -10.16 11.30
C ARG A 171 -4.51 -11.49 10.57
N CYS A 172 -3.53 -11.90 9.78
CA CYS A 172 -3.60 -13.17 9.04
C CYS A 172 -3.56 -14.39 9.96
N ILE A 173 -2.73 -14.38 11.01
CA ILE A 173 -2.64 -15.47 11.99
C ILE A 173 -3.99 -15.62 12.74
N ALA A 174 -4.62 -14.50 13.12
CA ALA A 174 -5.94 -14.51 13.74
C ALA A 174 -7.03 -15.00 12.77
N LEU A 175 -7.04 -14.50 11.52
CA LEU A 175 -7.95 -14.95 10.46
C LEU A 175 -7.88 -16.47 10.24
N LEU A 176 -6.68 -17.04 10.32
CA LEU A 176 -6.42 -18.46 10.14
C LEU A 176 -6.83 -19.30 11.36
N GLY A 177 -7.14 -18.67 12.49
CA GLY A 177 -7.58 -19.33 13.72
C GLY A 177 -6.44 -19.88 14.57
N TRP A 178 -5.20 -19.46 14.33
CA TRP A 178 -4.02 -19.99 15.03
C TRP A 178 -3.76 -19.33 16.38
N VAL A 179 -4.36 -18.16 16.63
CA VAL A 179 -4.28 -17.43 17.90
C VAL A 179 -5.65 -16.89 18.30
N PRO A 180 -5.96 -16.79 19.60
CA PRO A 180 -7.17 -16.12 20.06
C PRO A 180 -7.18 -14.64 19.66
N GLU A 181 -8.37 -14.10 19.32
CA GLU A 181 -8.50 -12.69 18.95
C GLU A 181 -8.03 -11.73 20.03
N SER A 182 -8.24 -12.07 21.32
CA SER A 182 -7.81 -11.24 22.44
C SER A 182 -6.29 -11.02 22.45
N GLN A 183 -5.52 -12.08 22.15
CA GLN A 183 -4.07 -12.01 22.07
C GLN A 183 -3.63 -11.19 20.84
N ALA A 184 -4.27 -11.42 19.69
CA ALA A 184 -3.99 -10.66 18.46
C ALA A 184 -4.27 -9.16 18.65
N TRP A 185 -5.40 -8.78 19.25
CA TRP A 185 -5.75 -7.40 19.51
C TRP A 185 -4.78 -6.70 20.44
N LEU A 186 -4.28 -7.38 21.48
CA LEU A 186 -3.28 -6.82 22.38
C LEU A 186 -2.02 -6.41 21.59
N VAL A 187 -1.49 -7.30 20.75
CA VAL A 187 -0.33 -7.02 19.91
C VAL A 187 -0.63 -5.88 18.94
N LEU A 188 -1.78 -5.88 18.27
CA LEU A 188 -2.17 -4.83 17.32
C LEU A 188 -2.24 -3.45 17.97
N PHE A 189 -2.82 -3.33 19.17
CA PHE A 189 -2.91 -2.04 19.85
C PHE A 189 -1.54 -1.54 20.33
N LEU A 190 -0.70 -2.42 20.89
CA LEU A 190 0.65 -2.02 21.30
C LEU A 190 1.52 -1.63 20.09
N ASN A 191 1.41 -2.38 18.99
CA ASN A 191 2.08 -2.04 17.73
C ASN A 191 1.59 -0.70 17.16
N ALA A 192 0.28 -0.44 17.28
CA ALA A 192 -0.33 0.82 16.85
C ALA A 192 0.16 2.01 17.66
N GLN A 193 0.23 1.88 18.98
CA GLN A 193 0.81 2.90 19.86
C GLN A 193 2.28 3.17 19.49
N ARG A 194 3.09 2.10 19.33
CA ARG A 194 4.50 2.21 18.92
C ARG A 194 4.66 3.00 17.61
N ALA A 195 3.76 2.80 16.65
CA ALA A 195 3.74 3.59 15.42
C ALA A 195 3.37 5.06 15.70
N GLN A 196 2.29 5.33 16.44
CA GLN A 196 1.88 6.71 16.76
C GLN A 196 2.93 7.53 17.50
N ASP A 197 3.78 6.87 18.30
CA ASP A 197 4.84 7.54 19.05
C ASP A 197 6.09 7.78 18.21
N SER A 198 6.24 7.05 17.11
CA SER A 198 7.43 7.11 16.26
C SER A 198 7.21 7.94 14.99
N PHE A 199 5.97 8.09 14.53
CA PHE A 199 5.64 8.79 13.27
C PHE A 199 4.65 9.93 13.44
N GLU A 200 4.72 10.90 12.53
CA GLU A 200 3.95 12.14 12.59
C GLU A 200 2.66 12.07 11.76
N SER A 201 2.61 11.21 10.75
CA SER A 201 1.48 11.04 9.84
C SER A 201 1.52 9.69 9.11
N TRP A 202 0.42 9.34 8.42
CA TRP A 202 0.40 8.20 7.51
C TRP A 202 1.42 8.34 6.36
N GLU A 203 1.62 9.55 5.86
CA GLU A 203 2.61 9.85 4.81
C GLU A 203 4.03 9.57 5.28
N ASP A 204 4.38 10.07 6.46
CA ASP A 204 5.68 9.87 7.09
C ASP A 204 5.94 8.39 7.41
N PHE A 205 4.94 7.70 7.99
CA PHE A 205 4.97 6.24 8.19
C PHE A 205 5.15 5.48 6.87
N GLY A 206 4.39 5.83 5.83
CA GLY A 206 4.43 5.19 4.53
C GLY A 206 5.77 5.34 3.81
N HIS A 207 6.35 6.54 3.81
CA HIS A 207 7.65 6.78 3.22
C HIS A 207 8.77 6.05 3.97
N ALA A 208 8.71 6.02 5.30
CA ALA A 208 9.63 5.23 6.11
C ALA A 208 9.54 3.72 5.78
N TYR A 209 8.32 3.19 5.68
CA TYR A 209 8.08 1.82 5.23
C TYR A 209 8.68 1.54 3.84
N ALA A 210 8.48 2.43 2.86
CA ALA A 210 8.99 2.25 1.50
C ALA A 210 10.53 2.18 1.47
N ARG A 211 11.22 3.07 2.20
CA ARG A 211 12.69 3.07 2.29
C ARG A 211 13.21 1.79 2.91
N ALA A 212 12.66 1.36 4.05
CA ALA A 212 13.07 0.11 4.68
C ALA A 212 12.72 -1.12 3.84
N ARG A 213 11.60 -1.11 3.12
CA ARG A 213 11.25 -2.18 2.17
C ARG A 213 12.28 -2.28 1.04
N LEU A 214 12.74 -1.15 0.51
CA LEU A 214 13.77 -1.12 -0.51
C LEU A 214 15.07 -1.72 0.02
N HIS A 215 15.49 -1.33 1.23
CA HIS A 215 16.66 -1.92 1.91
C HIS A 215 16.49 -3.44 2.08
N TRP A 216 15.33 -3.87 2.58
CA TRP A 216 14.99 -5.27 2.77
C TRP A 216 15.11 -6.09 1.48
N LEU A 217 14.62 -5.57 0.35
CA LEU A 217 14.69 -6.26 -0.95
C LEU A 217 16.14 -6.38 -1.45
N ARG A 218 16.94 -5.34 -1.21
CA ARG A 218 18.37 -5.30 -1.56
C ARG A 218 19.15 -6.40 -0.87
N ILE A 219 19.01 -6.49 0.45
CA ILE A 219 19.69 -7.53 1.22
C ILE A 219 19.12 -8.94 0.97
N SER A 220 17.89 -9.03 0.44
CA SER A 220 17.28 -10.30 0.02
C SER A 220 17.76 -10.79 -1.36
N SER A 221 18.61 -10.03 -2.06
CA SER A 221 18.95 -10.27 -3.48
C SER A 221 17.71 -10.39 -4.39
N GLN A 222 16.63 -9.70 -4.02
CA GLN A 222 15.39 -9.60 -4.81
C GLN A 222 15.29 -8.23 -5.51
N ASP A 223 16.45 -7.65 -5.84
CA ASP A 223 16.57 -6.39 -6.57
C ASP A 223 16.13 -6.59 -8.02
N GLY A 224 14.86 -6.30 -8.27
CA GLY A 224 14.24 -6.31 -9.60
C GLY A 224 13.08 -5.31 -9.65
N PRO A 225 12.15 -5.39 -10.62
CA PRO A 225 11.01 -4.46 -10.74
C PRO A 225 10.15 -4.31 -9.46
N ALA A 226 10.25 -5.28 -8.54
CA ALA A 226 9.60 -5.25 -7.24
C ALA A 226 10.13 -4.17 -6.29
N SER A 227 11.38 -3.71 -6.44
CA SER A 227 11.99 -2.68 -5.59
C SER A 227 11.44 -1.28 -5.89
N SER A 228 11.22 -0.96 -7.16
CA SER A 228 10.58 0.28 -7.62
C SER A 228 9.10 0.38 -7.26
N ARG A 229 8.46 -0.74 -6.90
CA ARG A 229 7.02 -0.82 -6.64
C ARG A 229 6.63 -0.37 -5.24
N ALA A 230 7.52 -0.45 -4.25
CA ALA A 230 7.20 -0.11 -2.86
C ALA A 230 6.81 1.36 -2.67
N THR A 231 7.55 2.29 -3.28
CA THR A 231 7.24 3.73 -3.24
C THR A 231 5.94 4.04 -3.97
N LEU A 232 5.71 3.40 -5.12
CA LEU A 232 4.48 3.58 -5.89
C LEU A 232 3.25 3.06 -5.13
N GLU A 233 3.34 1.88 -4.51
CA GLU A 233 2.25 1.33 -3.68
C GLU A 233 1.88 2.25 -2.52
N VAL A 234 2.88 2.86 -1.86
CA VAL A 234 2.64 3.86 -0.82
C VAL A 234 1.95 5.09 -1.38
N GLN A 235 2.42 5.61 -2.53
CA GLN A 235 1.84 6.79 -3.16
C GLN A 235 0.39 6.54 -3.59
N GLU A 236 0.11 5.41 -4.24
CA GLU A 236 -1.25 5.00 -4.63
C GLU A 236 -2.16 4.87 -3.40
N HIS A 237 -1.65 4.33 -2.30
CA HIS A 237 -2.45 4.15 -1.08
C HIS A 237 -2.73 5.49 -0.37
N LEU A 238 -1.77 6.40 -0.32
CA LEU A 238 -1.97 7.76 0.21
C LEU A 238 -2.98 8.57 -0.60
N GLN A 239 -3.12 8.27 -1.89
CA GLN A 239 -4.07 8.93 -2.80
C GLN A 239 -5.44 8.23 -2.86
N ASN A 240 -5.58 7.07 -2.24
CA ASN A 240 -6.85 6.34 -2.23
C ASN A 240 -7.87 7.06 -1.31
N THR A 241 -8.83 7.73 -1.94
CA THR A 241 -9.86 8.52 -1.23
C THR A 241 -10.80 7.69 -0.36
N GLN A 242 -10.86 6.38 -0.59
CA GLN A 242 -11.61 5.42 0.24
C GLN A 242 -10.70 4.64 1.19
N GLY A 243 -9.39 4.87 1.13
CA GLY A 243 -8.39 4.19 1.95
C GLY A 243 -8.40 4.66 3.41
N ASN A 244 -7.92 3.80 4.31
CA ASN A 244 -7.86 4.12 5.73
C ASN A 244 -6.87 5.25 6.01
N TRP A 245 -5.76 5.34 5.28
CA TRP A 245 -4.72 6.35 5.53
C TRP A 245 -5.19 7.78 5.25
N LEU A 246 -6.20 7.95 4.41
CA LEU A 246 -6.80 9.25 4.18
C LEU A 246 -8.00 9.52 5.10
N THR A 247 -8.77 8.48 5.43
CA THR A 247 -10.03 8.61 6.19
C THR A 247 -9.84 8.54 7.70
N LEU A 248 -8.73 8.00 8.20
CA LEU A 248 -8.41 7.93 9.62
C LEU A 248 -7.37 8.99 9.99
N PRO A 249 -7.67 9.89 10.94
CA PRO A 249 -6.69 10.88 11.38
C PRO A 249 -5.58 10.24 12.20
N TRP A 250 -4.32 10.61 11.92
CA TRP A 250 -3.16 10.10 12.67
C TRP A 250 -3.12 10.60 14.12
N LYS A 251 -3.27 11.92 14.34
CA LYS A 251 -3.06 12.59 15.65
C LYS A 251 -4.33 12.88 16.47
N ARG A 252 -5.53 12.66 15.91
CA ARG A 252 -6.78 13.08 16.58
C ARG A 252 -7.12 12.24 17.81
N TYR A 253 -6.67 11.00 17.85
CA TYR A 253 -6.84 10.11 19.00
C TYR A 253 -5.65 9.17 19.11
N ARG A 254 -5.16 8.98 20.33
CA ARG A 254 -4.19 7.93 20.63
C ARG A 254 -4.92 6.60 20.79
N ILE A 255 -4.22 5.51 20.48
CA ILE A 255 -4.79 4.16 20.54
C ILE A 255 -5.30 3.82 21.95
N PHE A 256 -4.61 4.32 22.97
CA PHE A 256 -4.96 4.12 24.37
C PHE A 256 -5.72 5.29 25.02
N ASP A 257 -6.10 6.31 24.25
CA ASP A 257 -7.00 7.33 24.79
C ASP A 257 -8.33 6.67 25.22
N PRO A 258 -8.90 7.09 26.36
CA PRO A 258 -10.18 6.60 26.81
C PRO A 258 -11.25 6.93 25.76
N GLN A 259 -12.07 5.94 25.41
CA GLN A 259 -13.24 6.15 24.56
C GLN A 259 -14.50 5.88 25.37
N PRO A 260 -15.58 6.64 25.15
CA PRO A 260 -16.86 6.35 25.77
C PRO A 260 -17.30 4.94 25.39
N VAL A 261 -17.56 4.11 26.40
CA VAL A 261 -18.11 2.78 26.20
C VAL A 261 -19.60 2.96 25.88
N THR A 262 -19.99 2.74 24.63
CA THR A 262 -21.40 2.54 24.30
C THR A 262 -21.78 1.17 24.82
N LEU A 263 -22.31 1.11 26.05
CA LEU A 263 -22.93 -0.10 26.57
C LEU A 263 -24.12 -0.42 25.66
N ALA A 264 -24.09 -1.57 24.99
CA ALA A 264 -25.28 -2.08 24.32
C ALA A 264 -26.40 -2.19 25.38
N PRO A 265 -27.64 -1.78 25.05
CA PRO A 265 -28.74 -1.96 25.99
C PRO A 265 -28.81 -3.44 26.37
N ALA A 266 -28.85 -3.70 27.68
CA ALA A 266 -29.00 -5.05 28.20
C ALA A 266 -30.19 -5.70 27.49
N ALA A 267 -29.97 -6.86 26.87
CA ALA A 267 -31.05 -7.62 26.28
C ALA A 267 -32.11 -7.86 27.37
N SER A 268 -33.30 -7.31 27.16
CA SER A 268 -34.46 -7.54 28.03
C SER A 268 -34.69 -9.04 28.11
N ALA A 269 -34.66 -9.58 29.33
CA ALA A 269 -35.00 -10.97 29.62
C ALA A 269 -36.48 -11.26 29.36
#